data_AF-A0A166D6G7-F1
#
_entry.id   AF-A0A166D6G7-F1
#
_cell.length_a   1.000
_cell.length_b   1.000
_cell.length_c   1.000
_cell.angle_alpha   90.00
_cell.angle_beta   90.00
_cell.angle_gamma   90.00
#
_symmetry.space_group_name_H-M   'P 1'
#
loop_
_entity.id
_entity.type
_entity.pdbx_description
1 polymer ?
#
loop_
_entity_poly.entity_id
_entity_poly.type
_entity_poly.pdbx_seq_one_letter_code
_entity_poly.pdbx_strand_id
1 'polypeptide(L)'
;MKTPIGGGKGFPRTDASRAQWISQHRSGLSSARTGQLLERYGTRAQEVIEALADGHDEALDFDADFTTGEIRYLAQHESVVHLIDLVLRRTNHAFTGGLSRELLEELAEHTGAVLGWDEAKRAQEVDATIAHLKDYNGVDVGGTSVQAPTAVPAS
;
A
#
# COMPACT_ATOMS: atom_id res chain seq x y z
N MET A 1 23.06 -14.53 16.57
CA MET A 1 21.69 -14.27 17.07
C MET A 1 20.98 -13.43 16.01
N LYS A 2 19.93 -13.96 15.36
CA LYS A 2 19.29 -13.35 14.18
C LYS A 2 18.31 -12.27 14.65
N THR A 3 18.75 -11.01 14.64
CA THR A 3 17.87 -9.86 14.95
C THR A 3 16.70 -9.86 13.97
N PRO A 4 15.43 -9.82 14.44
CA PRO A 4 14.31 -9.62 13.54
C PRO A 4 14.50 -8.27 12.85
N ILE A 5 14.53 -8.26 11.52
CA ILE A 5 14.52 -7.01 10.74
C ILE A 5 13.05 -6.61 10.58
N GLY A 6 12.68 -5.40 11.02
CA GLY A 6 11.31 -4.87 10.93
C GLY A 6 10.36 -5.29 12.07
N GLY A 7 9.05 -5.26 11.81
CA GLY A 7 7.96 -5.51 12.79
C GLY A 7 7.81 -6.98 13.26
N GLY A 8 8.81 -7.84 13.06
CA GLY A 8 8.76 -9.23 13.50
C GLY A 8 8.99 -9.40 15.02
N LYS A 9 9.56 -8.40 15.69
CA LYS A 9 9.83 -8.45 17.14
C LYS A 9 8.53 -8.21 17.91
N GLY A 10 8.09 -9.20 18.68
CA GLY A 10 6.85 -9.12 19.47
C GLY A 10 5.57 -9.39 18.67
N PHE A 11 5.70 -9.91 17.44
CA PHE A 11 4.54 -10.26 16.62
C PHE A 11 3.68 -11.33 17.30
N PRO A 12 2.36 -11.11 17.46
CA PRO A 12 1.46 -12.08 18.08
C PRO A 12 1.30 -13.33 17.21
N ARG A 13 1.50 -14.52 17.80
CA ARG A 13 1.51 -15.80 17.07
C ARG A 13 0.30 -16.69 17.33
N THR A 14 -0.51 -16.35 18.33
CA THR A 14 -1.77 -17.05 18.63
C THR A 14 -2.94 -16.14 18.35
N ASP A 15 -4.08 -16.71 17.97
CA ASP A 15 -5.31 -15.95 17.71
C ASP A 15 -5.70 -15.06 18.90
N ALA A 16 -5.55 -15.57 20.12
CA ALA A 16 -5.80 -14.80 21.34
C ALA A 16 -4.88 -13.58 21.46
N SER A 17 -3.56 -13.75 21.24
CA SER A 17 -2.61 -12.64 21.29
C SER A 17 -2.82 -11.64 20.14
N ARG A 18 -3.28 -12.12 18.98
CA ARG A 18 -3.57 -11.29 17.80
C ARG A 18 -4.82 -10.45 18.03
N ALA A 19 -5.90 -11.05 18.55
CA ALA A 19 -7.11 -10.34 18.92
C ALA A 19 -6.86 -9.29 20.01
N GLN A 20 -6.03 -9.63 21.00
CA GLN A 20 -5.61 -8.69 22.04
C GLN A 20 -4.83 -7.50 21.43
N TRP A 21 -3.86 -7.77 20.56
CA TRP A 21 -3.08 -6.72 19.89
C TRP A 21 -4.00 -5.79 19.08
N ILE A 22 -4.90 -6.36 18.26
CA ILE A 22 -5.84 -5.59 17.44
C ILE A 22 -6.72 -4.68 18.31
N SER A 23 -7.28 -5.21 19.39
CA SER A 23 -8.13 -4.44 20.33
C SER A 23 -7.39 -3.24 20.92
N GLN A 24 -6.11 -3.40 21.24
CA GLN A 24 -5.28 -2.36 21.87
C GLN A 24 -4.84 -1.26 20.89
N HIS A 25 -4.65 -1.57 19.61
CA HIS A 25 -3.98 -0.67 18.66
C HIS A 25 -4.91 -0.09 17.59
N ARG A 26 -6.21 -0.39 17.59
CA ARG A 26 -7.11 -0.01 16.48
C ARG A 26 -7.23 1.49 16.21
N SER A 27 -7.05 2.35 17.22
CA SER A 27 -7.10 3.83 17.12
C SER A 27 -8.18 4.43 16.20
N GLY A 28 -9.40 3.86 16.23
CA GLY A 28 -10.53 4.32 15.40
C GLY A 28 -10.80 3.48 14.15
N LEU A 29 -9.84 2.67 13.70
CA LEU A 29 -10.00 1.71 12.61
C LEU A 29 -10.84 0.50 13.03
N SER A 30 -11.34 -0.23 12.03
CA SER A 30 -12.02 -1.51 12.24
C SER A 30 -11.01 -2.61 12.62
N SER A 31 -11.47 -3.63 13.36
CA SER A 31 -10.60 -4.77 13.72
C SER A 31 -10.02 -5.49 12.51
N ALA A 32 -10.79 -5.57 11.41
CA ALA A 32 -10.34 -6.17 10.16
C ALA A 32 -9.20 -5.36 9.55
N ARG A 33 -9.34 -4.03 9.49
CA ARG A 33 -8.32 -3.13 8.95
C ARG A 33 -7.04 -3.15 9.78
N THR A 34 -7.15 -3.08 11.10
CA THR A 34 -6.02 -3.23 12.03
C THR A 34 -5.33 -4.58 11.87
N GLY A 35 -6.08 -5.67 11.65
CA GLY A 35 -5.53 -7.00 11.38
C GLY A 35 -4.75 -7.05 10.07
N GLN A 36 -5.27 -6.45 8.99
CA GLN A 36 -4.59 -6.36 7.69
C GLN A 36 -3.26 -5.61 7.81
N LEU A 37 -3.25 -4.46 8.49
CA LEU A 37 -2.04 -3.67 8.74
C LEU A 37 -1.02 -4.46 9.57
N LEU A 38 -1.48 -5.18 10.61
CA LEU A 38 -0.61 -6.06 11.40
C LEU A 38 0.00 -7.17 10.55
N GLU A 39 -0.78 -7.82 9.67
CA GLU A 39 -0.27 -8.81 8.72
C GLU A 39 0.80 -8.23 7.78
N ARG A 40 0.57 -7.02 7.26
CA ARG A 40 1.43 -6.36 6.28
C ARG A 40 2.73 -5.81 6.88
N TYR A 41 2.64 -5.12 8.01
CA TYR A 41 3.76 -4.37 8.59
C TYR A 41 4.36 -5.02 9.85
N GLY A 42 3.78 -6.12 10.32
CA GLY A 42 4.12 -6.67 11.63
C GLY A 42 3.77 -5.68 12.74
N THR A 43 4.50 -5.70 13.85
CA THR A 43 4.27 -4.77 14.96
C THR A 43 4.52 -3.31 14.62
N ARG A 44 5.21 -2.99 13.51
CA ARG A 44 5.28 -1.61 12.98
C ARG A 44 3.93 -1.07 12.52
N ALA A 45 2.93 -1.94 12.37
CA ALA A 45 1.56 -1.53 12.09
C ALA A 45 1.04 -0.49 13.10
N GLN A 46 1.54 -0.47 14.34
CA GLN A 46 1.19 0.59 15.29
C GLN A 46 1.51 1.99 14.74
N GLU A 47 2.70 2.21 14.17
CA GLU A 47 3.13 3.49 13.59
C GLU A 47 2.20 3.89 12.43
N VAL A 48 1.83 2.91 11.60
CA VAL A 48 0.91 3.12 10.48
C VAL A 48 -0.48 3.50 11.00
N ILE A 49 -1.03 2.73 11.94
CA ILE A 49 -2.37 2.98 12.49
C ILE A 49 -2.46 4.35 13.16
N GLU A 50 -1.42 4.78 13.88
CA GLU A 50 -1.35 6.11 14.48
C GLU A 50 -1.36 7.21 13.41
N ALA A 51 -0.67 7.02 12.29
CA ALA A 51 -0.68 7.96 11.17
C ALA A 51 -2.04 8.01 10.42
N LEU A 52 -2.82 6.93 10.46
CA LEU A 52 -4.14 6.83 9.83
C LEU A 52 -5.29 7.33 10.73
N ALA A 53 -4.98 7.75 11.96
CA ALA A 53 -6.00 8.14 12.95
C ALA A 53 -6.72 9.46 12.60
N ASP A 54 -6.27 10.20 11.58
CA ASP A 54 -6.93 11.41 11.08
C ASP A 54 -8.25 11.13 10.34
N GLY A 55 -8.56 9.86 10.05
CA GLY A 55 -9.81 9.41 9.46
C GLY A 55 -9.85 9.46 7.93
N HIS A 56 -8.74 9.81 7.26
CA HIS A 56 -8.64 9.86 5.80
C HIS A 56 -8.06 8.56 5.22
N ASP A 57 -8.52 7.40 5.69
CA ASP A 57 -8.08 6.07 5.23
C ASP A 57 -9.20 5.39 4.43
N GLU A 58 -9.25 5.66 3.13
CA GLU A 58 -10.21 5.06 2.20
C GLU A 58 -9.51 4.08 1.25
N ALA A 59 -10.19 3.02 0.83
CA ALA A 59 -9.65 2.11 -0.18
C ALA A 59 -9.37 2.86 -1.49
N LEU A 60 -8.31 2.48 -2.20
CA LEU A 60 -8.07 3.05 -3.54
C LEU A 60 -9.15 2.55 -4.52
N ASP A 61 -9.53 3.40 -5.46
CA ASP A 61 -10.54 3.11 -6.48
C ASP A 61 -10.05 2.00 -7.42
N PHE A 62 -8.74 1.97 -7.71
CA PHE A 62 -8.14 1.00 -8.63
C PHE A 62 -7.33 -0.09 -7.91
N ASP A 63 -7.23 -0.08 -6.58
CA ASP A 63 -6.69 -1.18 -5.77
C ASP A 63 -7.24 -1.22 -4.33
N ALA A 64 -8.21 -2.11 -4.09
CA ALA A 64 -8.83 -2.27 -2.77
C ALA A 64 -7.90 -2.86 -1.67
N ASP A 65 -6.72 -3.42 -2.03
CA ASP A 65 -5.77 -3.94 -1.05
C ASP A 65 -4.99 -2.83 -0.34
N PHE A 66 -4.89 -1.66 -0.98
CA PHE A 66 -4.28 -0.45 -0.43
C PHE A 66 -5.31 0.64 -0.21
N THR A 67 -4.88 1.68 0.48
CA THR A 67 -5.71 2.79 0.89
C THR A 67 -4.98 4.10 0.67
N THR A 68 -5.74 5.17 0.48
CA THR A 68 -5.21 6.53 0.31
C THR A 68 -4.31 6.91 1.49
N GLY A 69 -4.68 6.52 2.71
CA GLY A 69 -3.91 6.75 3.92
C GLY A 69 -2.57 5.99 3.94
N GLU A 70 -2.57 4.71 3.57
CA GLU A 70 -1.32 3.94 3.46
C GLU A 70 -0.37 4.54 2.43
N ILE A 71 -0.87 4.99 1.28
CA ILE A 71 -0.02 5.62 0.26
C ILE A 71 0.63 6.90 0.79
N ARG A 72 -0.13 7.75 1.50
CA ARG A 72 0.43 8.96 2.14
C ARG A 72 1.45 8.60 3.22
N TYR A 73 1.18 7.58 4.04
CA TYR A 73 2.11 7.12 5.07
C TYR A 73 3.44 6.65 4.45
N LEU A 74 3.38 5.81 3.41
CA LEU A 74 4.56 5.32 2.70
C LEU A 74 5.34 6.46 2.06
N ALA A 75 4.65 7.41 1.43
CA ALA A 75 5.27 8.58 0.82
C ALA A 75 6.07 9.40 1.85
N GLN A 76 5.52 9.55 3.07
CA GLN A 76 6.14 10.34 4.13
C GLN A 76 7.26 9.62 4.89
N HIS A 77 7.15 8.30 5.10
CA HIS A 77 7.99 7.58 6.06
C HIS A 77 8.99 6.60 5.45
N GLU A 78 8.82 6.19 4.19
CA GLU A 78 9.60 5.10 3.59
C GLU A 78 10.52 5.59 2.45
N SER A 79 10.91 6.87 2.50
CA SER A 79 11.85 7.53 1.58
C SER A 79 11.43 7.45 0.10
N VAL A 80 10.17 7.70 -0.19
CA VAL A 80 9.65 7.81 -1.55
C VAL A 80 10.08 9.15 -2.14
N VAL A 81 10.70 9.12 -3.32
CA VAL A 81 11.09 10.33 -4.06
C VAL A 81 10.44 10.36 -5.44
N HIS A 82 10.19 9.18 -6.02
CA HIS A 82 9.54 8.99 -7.31
C HIS A 82 8.39 7.99 -7.19
N LEU A 83 7.41 8.07 -8.09
CA LEU A 83 6.26 7.17 -8.08
C LEU A 83 6.69 5.69 -8.19
N ILE A 84 7.74 5.42 -8.98
CA ILE A 84 8.31 4.08 -9.14
C ILE A 84 8.85 3.48 -7.83
N ASP A 85 9.24 4.28 -6.83
CA ASP A 85 9.67 3.77 -5.52
C ASP A 85 8.52 3.07 -4.80
N LEU A 86 7.30 3.59 -4.91
CA LEU A 86 6.11 2.94 -4.37
C LEU A 86 5.83 1.64 -5.11
N VAL A 87 5.72 1.72 -6.43
CA VAL A 87 5.28 0.63 -7.30
C VAL A 87 6.22 -0.59 -7.24
N LEU A 88 7.54 -0.37 -7.20
CA LEU A 88 8.52 -1.46 -7.23
C LEU A 88 9.05 -1.89 -5.86
N ARG A 89 9.05 -1.02 -4.84
CA ARG A 89 9.83 -1.26 -3.60
C ARG A 89 9.05 -1.14 -2.29
N ARG A 90 7.91 -0.43 -2.27
CA ARG A 90 7.12 -0.21 -1.04
C ARG A 90 5.76 -0.88 -1.07
N THR A 91 5.39 -1.39 -2.23
CA THR A 91 4.16 -2.13 -2.47
C THR A 91 4.47 -3.35 -3.33
N ASN A 92 3.50 -4.25 -3.46
CA ASN A 92 3.59 -5.45 -4.27
C ASN A 92 2.91 -5.30 -5.65
N HIS A 93 2.43 -4.09 -6.02
CA HIS A 93 1.68 -3.85 -7.26
C HIS A 93 2.40 -4.39 -8.52
N ALA A 94 3.72 -4.23 -8.61
CA ALA A 94 4.49 -4.73 -9.76
C ALA A 94 4.56 -6.26 -9.85
N PHE A 95 4.20 -6.98 -8.80
CA PHE A 95 4.25 -8.44 -8.72
C PHE A 95 2.87 -9.09 -8.72
N THR A 96 1.83 -8.40 -8.24
CA THR A 96 0.45 -8.90 -8.21
C THR A 96 -0.27 -8.72 -9.54
N GLY A 97 0.26 -7.90 -10.44
CA GLY A 97 -0.44 -7.51 -11.68
C GLY A 97 -1.52 -6.46 -11.41
N GLY A 98 -2.23 -6.05 -12.46
CA GLY A 98 -3.30 -5.05 -12.34
C GLY A 98 -2.83 -3.60 -12.37
N LEU A 99 -1.54 -3.34 -12.62
CA LEU A 99 -1.05 -1.99 -12.90
C LEU A 99 -1.73 -1.43 -14.15
N SER A 100 -2.52 -0.39 -13.95
CA SER A 100 -3.16 0.39 -14.99
C SER A 100 -2.71 1.85 -14.89
N ARG A 101 -2.96 2.64 -15.93
CA ARG A 101 -2.63 4.07 -15.92
C ARG A 101 -3.44 4.78 -14.83
N GLU A 102 -4.70 4.42 -14.67
CA GLU A 102 -5.60 4.99 -13.68
C GLU A 102 -5.10 4.75 -12.25
N LEU A 103 -4.63 3.53 -11.95
CA LEU A 103 -4.00 3.25 -10.66
C LEU A 103 -2.73 4.09 -10.45
N LEU A 104 -1.88 4.22 -11.48
CA LEU A 104 -0.68 5.06 -11.37
C LEU A 104 -1.01 6.54 -11.15
N GLU A 105 -2.05 7.05 -11.79
CA GLU A 105 -2.54 8.43 -11.62
C GLU A 105 -3.07 8.65 -10.20
N GLU A 106 -3.85 7.72 -9.67
CA GLU A 106 -4.35 7.75 -8.29
C GLU A 106 -3.20 7.70 -7.27
N LEU A 107 -2.24 6.79 -7.45
CA LEU A 107 -1.04 6.72 -6.61
C LEU A 107 -0.23 8.03 -6.68
N ALA A 108 -0.09 8.62 -7.87
CA ALA A 108 0.61 9.88 -8.07
C ALA A 108 -0.10 11.07 -7.40
N GLU A 109 -1.43 11.06 -7.35
CA GLU A 109 -2.21 12.07 -6.64
C GLU A 109 -1.89 12.08 -5.14
N HIS A 110 -2.03 10.93 -4.47
CA HIS A 110 -1.80 10.85 -3.03
C HIS A 110 -0.33 11.03 -2.65
N THR A 111 0.59 10.49 -3.46
CA THR A 111 2.03 10.70 -3.26
C THR A 111 2.41 12.16 -3.50
N GLY A 112 1.90 12.75 -4.58
CA GLY A 112 2.17 14.12 -4.95
C GLY A 112 1.65 15.13 -3.93
N ALA A 113 0.49 14.87 -3.31
CA ALA A 113 -0.03 15.69 -2.23
C ALA A 113 0.93 15.77 -1.02
N VAL A 114 1.64 14.67 -0.73
CA VAL A 114 2.64 14.62 0.36
C VAL A 114 3.96 15.27 -0.07
N LEU A 115 4.42 15.02 -1.30
CA LEU A 115 5.71 15.49 -1.80
C LEU A 115 5.67 16.89 -2.43
N GLY A 116 4.50 17.50 -2.52
CA GLY A 116 4.32 18.84 -3.09
C GLY A 116 4.40 18.88 -4.61
N TRP A 117 3.99 17.81 -5.30
CA TRP A 117 3.96 17.78 -6.76
C TRP A 117 2.74 18.52 -7.30
N ASP A 118 2.96 19.33 -8.33
CA ASP A 118 1.87 19.86 -9.13
C ASP A 118 1.33 18.82 -10.13
N GLU A 119 0.33 19.20 -10.91
CA GLU A 119 -0.27 18.33 -11.94
C GLU A 119 0.74 17.90 -13.00
N ALA A 120 1.59 18.82 -13.45
CA ALA A 120 2.59 18.53 -14.48
C ALA A 120 3.62 17.50 -13.99
N LYS A 121 4.07 17.63 -12.74
CA LYS A 121 5.00 16.69 -12.11
C LYS A 121 4.36 15.33 -11.89
N ARG A 122 3.09 15.27 -11.46
CA ARG A 122 2.35 14.00 -11.33
C ARG A 122 2.28 13.26 -12.67
N ALA A 123 1.89 13.95 -13.74
CA ALA A 123 1.85 13.36 -15.08
C ALA A 123 3.22 12.84 -15.54
N GLN A 124 4.30 13.61 -15.29
CA GLN A 124 5.67 13.19 -15.61
C GLN A 124 6.09 11.93 -14.84
N GLU A 125 5.74 11.83 -13.55
CA GLU A 125 6.06 10.65 -12.73
C GLU A 125 5.29 9.41 -13.20
N VAL A 126 4.04 9.56 -13.61
CA VAL A 126 3.24 8.47 -14.22
C VAL A 126 3.90 7.98 -15.51
N ASP A 127 4.19 8.88 -16.45
CA ASP A 127 4.77 8.50 -17.73
C ASP A 127 6.18 7.90 -17.57
N ALA A 128 6.99 8.45 -16.67
CA ALA A 128 8.30 7.89 -16.33
C ALA A 128 8.20 6.48 -15.72
N THR A 129 7.20 6.26 -14.86
CA THR A 129 6.93 4.95 -14.25
C THR A 129 6.51 3.92 -15.31
N ILE A 130 5.60 4.30 -16.22
CA ILE A 130 5.16 3.43 -17.33
C ILE A 130 6.34 3.07 -18.24
N ALA A 131 7.15 4.05 -18.63
CA ALA A 131 8.33 3.81 -19.45
C ALA A 131 9.31 2.85 -18.76
N HIS A 132 9.57 3.04 -17.47
CA HIS A 132 10.46 2.17 -16.69
C HIS A 132 9.94 0.73 -16.61
N LEU A 133 8.65 0.56 -16.30
CA LEU A 133 8.01 -0.75 -16.21
C LEU A 133 8.07 -1.50 -17.55
N LYS A 134 7.85 -0.79 -18.66
CA LYS A 134 7.97 -1.37 -20.00
C LYS A 134 9.39 -1.80 -20.31
N ASP A 135 10.36 -0.90 -20.10
CA ASP A 135 11.74 -1.09 -20.55
C ASP A 135 12.51 -2.11 -19.69
N TYR A 136 12.22 -2.18 -18.40
CA TYR A 136 13.01 -2.97 -17.44
C TYR A 136 12.24 -4.13 -16.80
N ASN A 137 10.90 -4.10 -16.79
CA ASN A 137 10.08 -5.15 -16.18
C ASN A 137 9.23 -5.92 -17.18
N GLY A 138 9.15 -5.46 -18.45
CA GLY A 138 8.31 -6.07 -19.47
C GLY A 138 6.81 -5.94 -19.20
N VAL A 139 6.41 -4.99 -18.36
CA VAL A 139 5.01 -4.74 -17.98
C VAL A 139 4.44 -3.66 -18.89
N ASP A 140 3.36 -3.98 -19.61
CA ASP A 140 2.61 -3.02 -20.42
C ASP A 140 1.36 -2.55 -19.66
N VAL A 141 1.33 -1.26 -19.32
CA VAL A 141 0.27 -0.60 -18.53
C VAL A 141 -0.93 -0.19 -19.42
N GLY A 142 -1.03 -0.76 -20.63
CA GLY A 142 -2.08 -0.48 -21.62
C GLY A 142 -3.18 -1.54 -21.76
N GLY A 143 -3.16 -2.64 -20.99
CA GLY A 143 -4.20 -3.66 -21.01
C GLY A 143 -5.23 -3.42 -19.92
N THR A 144 -6.49 -3.17 -20.30
CA THR A 144 -7.64 -3.13 -19.37
C THR A 144 -7.51 -4.28 -18.36
N SER A 145 -7.50 -3.95 -17.07
CA SER A 145 -7.38 -4.94 -15.98
C SER A 145 -8.35 -6.10 -16.22
N VAL A 146 -7.81 -7.30 -16.45
CA VAL A 146 -8.61 -8.53 -16.38
C VAL A 146 -8.86 -8.77 -14.91
N GLN A 147 -10.13 -8.66 -14.49
CA GLN A 147 -10.60 -9.05 -13.17
C GLN A 147 -9.97 -10.36 -12.71
N ALA A 148 -9.38 -10.35 -11.52
CA ALA A 148 -9.02 -11.58 -10.81
C ALA A 148 -10.28 -12.45 -10.60
N PRO A 149 -10.17 -13.78 -10.67
CA PRO A 149 -11.32 -14.67 -10.62
C PRO A 149 -12.07 -14.56 -9.29
N THR A 150 -13.38 -14.39 -9.40
CA THR A 150 -14.37 -14.46 -8.32
C THR A 150 -14.14 -15.63 -7.38
N ALA A 151 -14.27 -15.33 -6.09
CA ALA A 151 -14.25 -16.27 -4.98
C ALA A 151 -15.07 -17.54 -5.26
N VAL A 152 -14.48 -18.69 -4.95
CA VAL A 152 -15.15 -20.00 -4.93
C VAL A 152 -16.22 -19.97 -3.83
N PRO A 153 -17.50 -20.23 -4.12
CA PRO A 153 -18.49 -20.41 -3.07
C PRO A 153 -18.25 -21.75 -2.36
N ALA A 154 -18.24 -21.72 -1.03
CA ALA A 154 -18.24 -22.91 -0.21
C ALA A 154 -19.60 -23.61 -0.30
N SER A 155 -19.61 -24.89 -0.63
CA SER A 155 -20.57 -25.91 -0.19
C SER A 155 -19.96 -27.29 -0.36
#